data_AF-A0A3R8SD46-F1
#
_entry.id   AF-A0A3R8SD46-F1
#
_cell.length_a   1.000
_cell.length_b   1.000
_cell.length_c   1.000
_cell.angle_alpha   90.00
_cell.angle_beta   90.00
_cell.angle_gamma   90.00
#
_symmetry.space_group_name_H-M   'P 1'
#
loop_
_entity.id
_entity.type
_entity.pdbx_description
1 polymer ?
#
loop_
_entity_poly.entity_id
_entity_poly.type
_entity_poly.pdbx_seq_one_letter_code
_entity_poly.pdbx_strand_id
1 'polypeptide(L)'
;MSVGPGKPPPVLAAGALAWREKGGKLQVLLVHRPRYDDWSVPKGKLDKGETFPAAAVREVAEETGYRVRLHRPLPASVYLLPDGRTKIVQYWLGTVRAKVAPGPENAAEIDKVRWVPLAEAEGMVARQGDQVLLQSLRRFAEAGELRTAPVVIQRHGAAVSRSKWRRGEGARPLNSKGKKQAKALPPLLDAFDPGSVVSSPWERCLSTVEPLAKNEGLTVRTKGELTEAGHAEHPSRTEAVIDRVLSEARPTVVCTHRPVLPTVIEAVRRVSRPGAALELPREDPYLAAGEALLLHVTPEGVVVAIERHLPNIG
;
A
#
# COMPACT_ATOMS: atom_id res chain seq x y z
N MET A 1 -0.42 -22.62 19.06
CA MET A 1 0.88 -22.51 19.75
C MET A 1 0.77 -21.37 20.76
N SER A 2 0.89 -21.67 22.05
CA SER A 2 0.84 -20.67 23.12
C SER A 2 2.20 -19.97 23.21
N VAL A 3 2.23 -18.65 23.09
CA VAL A 3 3.46 -17.84 23.13
C VAL A 3 3.79 -17.56 24.59
N GLY A 4 4.95 -18.04 25.06
CA GLY A 4 5.41 -17.82 26.43
C GLY A 4 5.62 -16.33 26.76
N PRO A 5 5.60 -15.94 28.05
CA PRO A 5 5.75 -14.55 28.45
C PRO A 5 7.19 -14.07 28.22
N GLY A 6 7.36 -12.79 27.83
CA GLY A 6 8.63 -12.08 28.02
C GLY A 6 9.53 -11.77 26.82
N LYS A 7 9.06 -11.85 25.56
CA LYS A 7 9.82 -11.26 24.43
C LYS A 7 9.48 -9.78 24.26
N PRO A 8 10.47 -8.86 24.28
CA PRO A 8 10.22 -7.45 24.00
C PRO A 8 9.59 -7.27 22.61
N PRO A 9 8.68 -6.28 22.43
CA PRO A 9 7.99 -6.10 21.17
C PRO A 9 8.98 -5.84 20.03
N PRO A 10 8.67 -6.28 18.80
CA PRO A 10 9.56 -6.11 17.67
C PRO A 10 9.77 -4.63 17.36
N VAL A 11 10.96 -4.30 16.84
CA VAL A 11 11.23 -2.98 16.27
C VAL A 11 10.76 -2.99 14.82
N LEU A 12 9.70 -2.24 14.55
CA LEU A 12 9.13 -2.11 13.22
C LEU A 12 9.76 -0.93 12.49
N ALA A 13 10.09 -1.13 11.22
CA ALA A 13 10.65 -0.12 10.34
C ALA A 13 10.11 -0.27 8.92
N ALA A 14 10.21 0.79 8.14
CA ALA A 14 9.79 0.82 6.75
C ALA A 14 10.74 1.67 5.90
N GLY A 15 10.82 1.37 4.60
CA GLY A 15 11.63 2.13 3.66
C GLY A 15 11.18 1.94 2.22
N ALA A 16 11.82 2.64 1.29
CA ALA A 16 11.56 2.44 -0.13
C ALA A 16 12.82 2.56 -0.98
N LEU A 17 12.93 1.66 -1.96
CA LEU A 17 13.93 1.73 -3.01
C LEU A 17 13.38 2.59 -4.14
N ALA A 18 13.65 3.90 -4.06
CA ALA A 18 13.25 4.82 -5.11
C ALA A 18 14.11 4.61 -6.36
N TRP A 19 13.47 4.58 -7.52
CA TRP A 19 14.14 4.36 -8.80
C TRP A 19 13.72 5.40 -9.84
N ARG A 20 14.56 5.59 -10.86
CA ARG A 20 14.26 6.39 -12.05
C ARG A 20 15.04 5.87 -13.25
N GLU A 21 14.56 6.21 -14.44
CA GLU A 21 15.32 6.04 -15.68
C GLU A 21 15.95 7.38 -16.05
N LYS A 22 17.26 7.39 -16.30
CA LYS A 22 17.98 8.58 -16.77
C LYS A 22 19.07 8.17 -17.75
N GLY A 23 19.05 8.72 -18.96
CA GLY A 23 20.03 8.41 -20.00
C GLY A 23 20.05 6.93 -20.40
N GLY A 24 18.88 6.29 -20.48
CA GLY A 24 18.75 4.86 -20.78
C GLY A 24 19.22 3.91 -19.68
N LYS A 25 19.58 4.43 -18.50
CA LYS A 25 20.02 3.63 -17.35
C LYS A 25 19.01 3.71 -16.21
N LEU A 26 18.73 2.55 -15.62
CA LEU A 26 18.00 2.45 -14.36
C LEU A 26 18.91 2.90 -13.22
N GLN A 27 18.47 3.91 -12.48
CA GLN A 27 19.15 4.47 -11.31
C GLN A 27 18.30 4.25 -10.06
N VAL A 28 18.97 4.05 -8.94
CA VAL A 28 18.36 3.91 -7.61
C VAL A 28 18.86 5.00 -6.67
N LEU A 29 18.03 5.35 -5.70
CA LEU A 29 18.36 6.31 -4.65
C LEU A 29 18.96 5.58 -3.45
N LEU A 30 20.20 5.95 -3.09
CA LEU A 30 20.90 5.42 -1.92
C LEU A 30 21.31 6.55 -0.98
N VAL A 31 21.42 6.23 0.30
CA VAL A 31 21.89 7.11 1.36
C VAL A 31 23.15 6.55 2.00
N HIS A 32 24.08 7.42 2.33
CA HIS A 32 25.29 7.08 3.07
C HIS A 32 25.10 7.37 4.55
N ARG A 33 25.52 6.44 5.42
CA ARG A 33 25.42 6.57 6.87
C ARG A 33 26.80 6.75 7.49
N PRO A 34 27.17 7.94 7.98
CA PRO A 34 28.49 8.20 8.56
C PRO A 34 28.87 7.24 9.69
N ARG A 35 27.89 6.86 10.52
CA ARG A 35 28.10 5.96 11.67
C ARG A 35 28.65 4.58 11.26
N TYR A 36 28.31 4.09 10.07
CA TYR A 36 28.67 2.76 9.60
C TYR A 36 29.59 2.79 8.37
N ASP A 37 29.82 3.98 7.81
CA ASP A 37 30.53 4.20 6.55
C ASP A 37 30.00 3.30 5.41
N ASP A 38 28.67 3.23 5.26
CA ASP A 38 28.02 2.36 4.30
C ASP A 38 26.88 3.03 3.52
N TRP A 39 26.60 2.48 2.34
CA TRP A 39 25.45 2.85 1.51
C TRP A 39 24.30 1.88 1.75
N SER A 40 23.09 2.43 1.91
CA SER A 40 21.89 1.62 2.14
C SER A 40 20.66 2.24 1.47
N VAL A 41 19.59 1.43 1.41
CA VAL A 41 18.26 1.91 0.99
C VAL A 41 17.65 2.73 2.14
N PRO A 42 17.03 3.89 1.83
CA PRO A 42 16.41 4.73 2.85
C PRO A 42 15.32 4.02 3.64
N LYS A 43 15.34 4.15 4.97
CA LYS A 43 14.39 3.49 5.89
C LYS A 43 14.57 4.01 7.32
N GLY A 44 13.50 3.94 8.10
CA GLY A 44 13.58 4.13 9.54
C GLY A 44 12.39 3.53 10.29
N LYS A 45 12.28 3.89 11.58
CA LYS A 45 11.37 3.21 12.50
C LYS A 45 9.96 3.79 12.35
N LEU A 46 8.95 2.96 12.57
CA LEU A 46 7.57 3.45 12.65
C LEU A 46 7.39 4.30 13.90
N ASP A 47 6.68 5.41 13.73
CA ASP A 47 6.13 6.19 14.83
C ASP A 47 4.91 5.50 15.45
N LYS A 48 4.52 5.97 16.65
CA LYS A 48 3.39 5.40 17.37
C LYS A 48 2.09 5.57 16.55
N GLY A 49 1.52 4.45 16.15
CA GLY A 49 0.27 4.42 15.38
C GLY A 49 0.45 4.59 13.87
N GLU A 50 1.68 4.78 13.41
CA GLU A 50 2.01 4.92 11.99
C GLU A 50 1.86 3.59 11.25
N THR A 51 1.49 3.65 9.97
CA THR A 51 1.45 2.48 9.08
C THR A 51 2.80 2.31 8.38
N PHE A 52 3.14 1.08 7.97
CA PHE A 52 4.40 0.88 7.24
C PHE A 52 4.50 1.70 5.94
N PRO A 53 3.45 1.82 5.10
CA PRO A 53 3.52 2.67 3.90
C PRO A 53 3.74 4.16 4.24
N ALA A 54 3.08 4.67 5.27
CA ALA A 54 3.27 6.06 5.72
C ALA A 54 4.71 6.29 6.19
N ALA A 55 5.23 5.38 7.04
CA ALA A 55 6.60 5.42 7.52
C ALA A 55 7.61 5.36 6.36
N ALA A 56 7.40 4.49 5.37
CA ALA A 56 8.29 4.39 4.21
C ALA A 56 8.40 5.72 3.45
N VAL A 57 7.28 6.41 3.24
CA VAL A 57 7.27 7.71 2.54
C VAL A 57 7.92 8.80 3.38
N ARG A 58 7.60 8.85 4.68
CA ARG A 58 8.18 9.81 5.63
C ARG A 58 9.70 9.65 5.72
N GLU A 59 10.18 8.44 5.99
CA GLU A 59 11.60 8.15 6.16
C GLU A 59 12.42 8.46 4.89
N VAL A 60 11.88 8.14 3.71
CA VAL A 60 12.53 8.54 2.45
C VAL A 60 12.60 10.07 2.33
N ALA A 61 11.55 10.79 2.73
CA ALA A 61 11.56 12.25 2.70
C ALA A 61 12.57 12.84 3.70
N GLU A 62 12.61 12.34 4.93
CA GLU A 62 13.54 12.79 5.98
C GLU A 62 15.00 12.50 5.62
N GLU A 63 15.30 11.31 5.09
CA GLU A 63 16.68 10.89 4.78
C GLU A 63 17.19 11.43 3.44
N THR A 64 16.31 11.88 2.53
CA THR A 64 16.73 12.22 1.15
C THR A 64 16.22 13.57 0.62
N GLY A 65 15.22 14.15 1.27
CA GLY A 65 14.47 15.30 0.79
C GLY A 65 13.51 15.01 -0.37
N TYR A 66 13.31 13.75 -0.77
CA TYR A 66 12.36 13.36 -1.81
C TYR A 66 11.11 12.71 -1.23
N ARG A 67 9.93 13.20 -1.63
CA ARG A 67 8.67 12.49 -1.39
C ARG A 67 8.43 11.52 -2.53
N VAL A 68 8.15 10.27 -2.20
CA VAL A 68 7.95 9.18 -3.17
C VAL A 68 6.49 8.72 -3.23
N ARG A 69 6.14 8.11 -4.37
CA ARG A 69 4.96 7.29 -4.55
C ARG A 69 5.39 5.83 -4.48
N LEU A 70 4.76 5.04 -3.63
CA LEU A 70 5.05 3.61 -3.52
C LEU A 70 4.41 2.82 -4.68
N HIS A 71 5.15 1.82 -5.12
CA HIS A 71 4.74 0.79 -6.06
C HIS A 71 4.69 -0.56 -5.33
N ARG A 72 4.87 -1.67 -6.05
CA ARG A 72 4.83 -3.02 -5.46
C ARG A 72 5.81 -3.18 -4.27
N PRO A 73 5.44 -4.03 -3.29
CA PRO A 73 6.31 -4.35 -2.17
C PRO A 73 7.55 -5.12 -2.64
N LEU A 74 8.62 -4.97 -1.86
CA LEU A 74 9.87 -5.72 -1.93
C LEU A 74 9.94 -6.71 -0.76
N PRO A 75 10.84 -7.72 -0.82
CA PRO A 75 11.04 -8.63 0.30
C PRO A 75 11.35 -7.89 1.61
N ALA A 76 10.67 -8.28 2.68
CA ALA A 76 10.94 -7.75 4.01
C ALA A 76 12.29 -8.27 4.55
N SER A 77 12.97 -7.47 5.35
CA SER A 77 14.16 -7.88 6.10
C SER A 77 13.78 -8.17 7.55
N VAL A 78 14.16 -9.36 8.06
CA VAL A 78 13.90 -9.77 9.44
C VAL A 78 15.19 -10.26 10.08
N TYR A 79 15.62 -9.64 11.18
CA TYR A 79 16.85 -10.01 11.89
C TYR A 79 16.77 -9.66 13.38
N LEU A 80 17.65 -10.25 14.19
CA LEU A 80 17.74 -9.97 15.63
C LEU A 80 18.66 -8.77 15.89
N LEU A 81 18.23 -7.92 16.82
CA LEU A 81 19.06 -6.85 17.39
C LEU A 81 19.94 -7.40 18.51
N PRO A 82 21.04 -6.71 18.88
CA PRO A 82 21.90 -7.11 20.00
C PRO A 82 21.17 -7.26 21.34
N ASP A 83 20.05 -6.54 21.53
CA ASP A 83 19.21 -6.61 22.72
C ASP A 83 18.16 -7.74 22.68
N GLY A 84 18.23 -8.63 21.69
CA GLY A 84 17.34 -9.77 21.53
C GLY A 84 15.99 -9.46 20.88
N ARG A 85 15.68 -8.19 20.58
CA ARG A 85 14.46 -7.84 19.83
C ARG A 85 14.55 -8.24 18.37
N THR A 86 13.45 -8.72 17.81
CA THR A 86 13.33 -8.87 16.35
C THR A 86 13.13 -7.50 15.71
N LYS A 87 13.92 -7.16 14.69
CA LYS A 87 13.68 -6.03 13.80
C LYS A 87 13.06 -6.52 12.50
N ILE A 88 11.96 -5.88 12.11
CA ILE A 88 11.23 -6.15 10.86
C ILE A 88 11.23 -4.87 10.04
N VAL A 89 11.76 -4.93 8.82
CA VAL A 89 11.73 -3.82 7.87
C VAL A 89 10.94 -4.22 6.65
N GLN A 90 9.87 -3.47 6.35
CA GLN A 90 9.13 -3.61 5.08
C GLN A 90 9.63 -2.60 4.07
N TYR A 91 9.69 -3.00 2.80
CA TYR A 91 10.18 -2.16 1.73
C TYR A 91 9.22 -2.14 0.55
N TRP A 92 9.22 -1.04 -0.18
CA TRP A 92 8.52 -0.89 -1.45
C TRP A 92 9.46 -0.38 -2.53
N LEU A 93 9.14 -0.67 -3.78
CA LEU A 93 9.64 0.17 -4.87
C LEU A 93 8.98 1.55 -4.80
N GLY A 94 9.66 2.59 -5.25
CA GLY A 94 9.07 3.93 -5.31
C GLY A 94 9.55 4.77 -6.48
N THR A 95 8.76 5.76 -6.86
CA THR A 95 9.17 6.82 -7.80
C THR A 95 9.03 8.18 -7.13
N VAL A 96 9.91 9.13 -7.47
CA VAL A 96 9.86 10.48 -6.88
C VAL A 96 8.65 11.24 -7.40
N ARG A 97 7.85 11.78 -6.48
CA ARG A 97 6.76 12.72 -6.79
C ARG A 97 7.22 14.16 -6.74
N ALA A 98 8.00 14.49 -5.71
CA ALA A 98 8.44 15.85 -5.45
C ALA A 98 9.76 15.86 -4.69
N LYS A 99 10.53 16.93 -4.87
CA LYS A 99 11.60 17.29 -3.94
C LYS A 99 11.00 18.24 -2.90
N VAL A 100 10.97 17.81 -1.65
CA VAL A 100 10.31 18.53 -0.53
C VAL A 100 11.32 19.21 0.40
N ALA A 101 12.58 18.80 0.37
CA ALA A 101 13.68 19.42 1.13
C ALA A 101 14.98 19.43 0.29
N PRO A 102 15.96 20.29 0.61
CA PRO A 102 17.22 20.33 -0.14
C PRO A 102 18.05 19.04 -0.01
N GLY A 103 17.91 18.31 1.10
CA GLY A 103 18.63 17.08 1.44
C GLY A 103 18.13 16.48 2.77
N PRO A 104 18.94 15.64 3.44
CA PRO A 104 18.57 14.97 4.69
C PRO A 104 18.29 15.96 5.83
N GLU A 105 17.35 15.62 6.71
CA GLU A 105 17.02 16.42 7.90
C GLU A 105 18.10 16.32 8.99
N ASN A 106 18.76 15.17 9.10
CA ASN A 106 19.82 14.93 10.09
C ASN A 106 21.13 14.47 9.43
N ALA A 107 22.06 15.40 9.25
CA ALA A 107 23.37 15.15 8.65
C ALA A 107 24.26 14.16 9.44
N ALA A 108 24.00 13.99 10.74
CA ALA A 108 24.72 13.02 11.56
C ALA A 108 24.26 11.57 11.31
N GLU A 109 23.02 11.41 10.80
CA GLU A 109 22.46 10.12 10.41
C GLU A 109 22.76 9.81 8.94
N ILE A 110 22.50 10.78 8.05
CA ILE A 110 22.74 10.69 6.61
C ILE A 110 23.51 11.94 6.14
N ASP A 111 24.75 11.77 5.67
CA ASP A 111 25.56 12.89 5.15
C ASP A 111 25.50 13.00 3.61
N LYS A 112 25.14 11.92 2.90
CA LYS A 112 25.11 11.90 1.42
C LYS A 112 23.90 11.15 0.89
N VAL A 113 23.35 11.69 -0.20
CA VAL A 113 22.24 11.13 -0.97
C VAL A 113 22.68 11.04 -2.43
N ARG A 114 22.55 9.86 -3.06
CA ARG A 114 22.97 9.68 -4.46
C ARG A 114 21.97 8.88 -5.27
N TRP A 115 21.81 9.32 -6.53
CA TRP A 115 21.24 8.51 -7.59
C TRP A 115 22.36 7.74 -8.27
N VAL A 116 22.30 6.41 -8.21
CA VAL A 116 23.38 5.52 -8.65
C VAL A 116 22.83 4.57 -9.72
N PRO A 117 23.52 4.32 -10.84
CA PRO A 117 23.16 3.26 -11.77
C PRO A 117 23.05 1.91 -11.06
N LEU A 118 22.03 1.10 -11.39
CA LEU A 118 21.77 -0.16 -10.68
C LEU A 118 22.99 -1.08 -10.58
N ALA A 119 23.74 -1.24 -11.67
CA ALA A 119 24.94 -2.08 -11.69
C ALA A 119 26.05 -1.60 -10.74
N GLU A 120 26.17 -0.27 -10.54
CA GLU A 120 27.12 0.30 -9.59
C GLU A 120 26.59 0.17 -8.16
N ALA A 121 25.28 0.38 -7.94
CA ALA A 121 24.63 0.22 -6.64
C ALA A 121 24.82 -1.19 -6.07
N GLU A 122 24.76 -2.23 -6.91
CA GLU A 122 25.01 -3.63 -6.50
C GLU A 122 26.43 -3.85 -5.96
N GLY A 123 27.41 -3.08 -6.43
CA GLY A 123 28.79 -3.10 -5.91
C GLY A 123 29.01 -2.17 -4.71
N MET A 124 28.19 -1.14 -4.53
CA MET A 124 28.31 -0.18 -3.42
C MET A 124 27.68 -0.67 -2.12
N VAL A 125 26.60 -1.45 -2.21
CA VAL A 125 25.80 -1.85 -1.05
C VAL A 125 26.36 -3.15 -0.46
N ALA A 126 26.93 -3.06 0.74
CA ALA A 126 27.56 -4.19 1.42
C ALA A 126 26.57 -5.12 2.14
N ARG A 127 25.42 -4.61 2.59
CA ARG A 127 24.45 -5.38 3.39
C ARG A 127 23.63 -6.30 2.49
N GLN A 128 23.66 -7.61 2.79
CA GLN A 128 22.93 -8.64 2.03
C GLN A 128 21.43 -8.32 1.89
N GLY A 129 20.79 -7.81 2.94
CA GLY A 129 19.38 -7.42 2.90
C GLY A 129 19.08 -6.39 1.82
N ASP A 130 19.92 -5.37 1.68
CA ASP A 130 19.75 -4.33 0.66
C ASP A 130 20.14 -4.84 -0.75
N GLN A 131 21.12 -5.76 -0.86
CA GLN A 131 21.43 -6.44 -2.13
C GLN A 131 20.23 -7.22 -2.68
N VAL A 132 19.46 -7.89 -1.82
CA VAL A 132 18.22 -8.58 -2.20
C VAL A 132 17.18 -7.60 -2.79
N LEU A 133 17.12 -6.36 -2.27
CA LEU A 133 16.23 -5.32 -2.81
C LEU A 133 16.65 -4.91 -4.23
N LEU A 134 17.95 -4.71 -4.47
CA LEU A 134 18.50 -4.37 -5.79
C LEU A 134 18.26 -5.50 -6.81
N GLN A 135 18.49 -6.75 -6.41
CA GLN A 135 18.22 -7.92 -7.25
C GLN A 135 16.72 -8.06 -7.57
N SER A 136 15.86 -7.78 -6.59
CA SER A 136 14.41 -7.78 -6.80
C SER A 136 14.00 -6.69 -7.80
N LEU A 137 14.56 -5.48 -7.68
CA LEU A 137 14.34 -4.41 -8.64
C LEU A 137 14.80 -4.81 -10.05
N ARG A 138 15.98 -5.42 -10.21
CA ARG A 138 16.46 -5.94 -11.50
C ARG A 138 15.46 -6.91 -12.13
N ARG A 139 15.03 -7.93 -11.38
CA ARG A 139 14.07 -8.92 -11.84
C ARG A 139 12.73 -8.29 -12.24
N PHE A 140 12.26 -7.30 -11.47
CA PHE A 140 11.04 -6.58 -11.80
C PHE A 140 11.20 -5.69 -13.04
N ALA A 141 12.38 -5.12 -13.28
CA ALA A 141 12.69 -4.38 -14.50
C ALA A 141 12.64 -5.29 -15.73
N GLU A 142 13.30 -6.45 -15.67
CA GLU A 142 13.32 -7.45 -16.74
C GLU A 142 11.92 -7.99 -17.06
N ALA A 143 11.04 -8.08 -16.05
CA ALA A 143 9.66 -8.49 -16.22
C ALA A 143 8.70 -7.37 -16.68
N GLY A 144 9.16 -6.12 -16.77
CA GLY A 144 8.29 -4.96 -17.08
C GLY A 144 7.35 -4.56 -15.93
N GLU A 145 7.66 -4.95 -14.69
CA GLU A 145 6.77 -4.85 -13.52
C GLU A 145 7.22 -3.79 -12.49
N LEU A 146 8.08 -2.84 -12.87
CA LEU A 146 8.53 -1.76 -11.96
C LEU A 146 7.44 -0.71 -11.73
N ARG A 147 6.73 -0.32 -12.80
CA ARG A 147 5.65 0.66 -12.72
C ARG A 147 4.35 -0.08 -12.49
N THR A 148 3.76 0.15 -11.32
CA THR A 148 2.43 -0.36 -10.99
C THR A 148 1.48 0.78 -10.63
N ALA A 149 0.21 0.60 -10.95
CA ALA A 149 -0.89 1.42 -10.46
C ALA A 149 -1.57 0.71 -9.28
N PRO A 150 -1.80 1.40 -8.15
CA PRO A 150 -2.52 0.85 -7.02
C PRO A 150 -4.02 0.85 -7.33
N VAL A 151 -4.62 -0.33 -7.41
CA VAL A 151 -6.07 -0.49 -7.35
C VAL A 151 -6.42 -0.98 -5.96
N VAL A 152 -7.21 -0.21 -5.21
CA VAL A 152 -7.52 -0.49 -3.80
C VAL A 152 -8.95 -0.98 -3.68
N ILE A 153 -9.17 -2.23 -3.32
CA ILE A 153 -10.50 -2.72 -2.96
C ILE A 153 -10.72 -2.44 -1.47
N GLN A 154 -11.52 -1.43 -1.17
CA GLN A 154 -11.85 -0.99 0.17
C GLN A 154 -13.19 -1.58 0.62
N ARG A 155 -13.19 -2.48 1.61
CA ARG A 155 -14.43 -2.81 2.31
C ARG A 155 -14.83 -1.63 3.19
N HIS A 156 -16.08 -1.19 3.15
CA HIS A 156 -16.55 -0.11 4.02
C HIS A 156 -16.23 -0.38 5.52
N GLY A 157 -16.07 0.69 6.29
CA GLY A 157 -15.82 0.64 7.73
C GLY A 157 -16.97 0.01 8.53
N ALA A 158 -16.73 -0.27 9.81
CA ALA A 158 -17.76 -0.83 10.69
C ALA A 158 -19.01 0.07 10.73
N ALA A 159 -20.18 -0.52 10.48
CA ALA A 159 -21.45 0.20 10.36
C ALA A 159 -22.40 -0.11 11.53
N VAL A 160 -23.44 0.71 11.68
CA VAL A 160 -24.52 0.44 12.65
C VAL A 160 -25.13 -0.94 12.37
N SER A 161 -25.48 -1.70 13.41
CA SER A 161 -26.13 -3.01 13.24
C SER A 161 -27.44 -2.89 12.45
N ARG A 162 -27.70 -3.84 11.55
CA ARG A 162 -28.98 -3.93 10.83
C ARG A 162 -30.17 -4.00 11.79
N SER A 163 -30.05 -4.74 12.89
CA SER A 163 -31.11 -4.86 13.90
C SER A 163 -31.44 -3.54 14.60
N LYS A 164 -30.54 -2.55 14.58
CA LYS A 164 -30.70 -1.23 15.20
C LYS A 164 -30.98 -0.11 14.18
N TRP A 165 -31.13 -0.43 12.90
CA TRP A 165 -31.36 0.54 11.83
C TRP A 165 -32.75 0.34 11.21
N ARG A 166 -33.44 1.45 10.87
CA ARG A 166 -34.83 1.42 10.37
C ARG A 166 -35.08 2.24 9.10
N ARG A 167 -34.11 3.05 8.65
CA ARG A 167 -34.29 4.01 7.54
C ARG A 167 -33.77 3.49 6.19
N GLY A 168 -33.93 2.18 5.93
CA GLY A 168 -33.48 1.52 4.70
C GLY A 168 -31.97 1.28 4.63
N GLU A 169 -31.54 0.27 3.87
CA GLU A 169 -30.13 -0.17 3.88
C GLU A 169 -29.17 0.81 3.18
N GLY A 170 -29.65 1.56 2.17
CA GLY A 170 -28.83 2.53 1.46
C GLY A 170 -28.28 3.66 2.37
N ALA A 171 -29.04 4.05 3.38
CA ALA A 171 -28.70 5.15 4.30
C ALA A 171 -28.04 4.67 5.61
N ARG A 172 -27.69 3.38 5.74
CA ARG A 172 -27.12 2.89 7.01
C ARG A 172 -25.71 3.44 7.23
N PRO A 173 -25.45 4.18 8.32
CA PRO A 173 -24.20 4.91 8.49
C PRO A 173 -23.10 4.05 9.13
N LEU A 174 -21.88 4.59 9.10
CA LEU A 174 -20.78 4.09 9.92
C LEU A 174 -21.08 4.25 11.42
N ASN A 175 -20.65 3.27 12.22
CA ASN A 175 -20.63 3.39 13.67
C ASN A 175 -19.37 4.13 14.14
N SER A 176 -19.21 4.34 15.45
CA SER A 176 -18.04 5.05 16.02
C SER A 176 -16.70 4.44 15.61
N LYS A 177 -16.59 3.10 15.61
CA LYS A 177 -15.39 2.38 15.12
C LYS A 177 -15.17 2.63 13.64
N GLY A 178 -16.20 2.53 12.81
CA GLY A 178 -16.10 2.78 11.37
C GLY A 178 -15.65 4.20 11.03
N LYS A 179 -16.13 5.20 11.78
CA LYS A 179 -15.67 6.59 11.63
C LYS A 179 -14.17 6.75 11.93
N LYS A 180 -13.65 6.04 12.95
CA LYS A 180 -12.19 6.01 13.21
C LYS A 180 -11.43 5.34 12.07
N GLN A 181 -11.95 4.22 11.55
CA GLN A 181 -11.34 3.51 10.40
C GLN A 181 -11.26 4.41 9.18
N ALA A 182 -12.35 5.11 8.83
CA ALA A 182 -12.38 6.04 7.71
C ALA A 182 -11.35 7.16 7.85
N LYS A 183 -11.19 7.72 9.07
CA LYS A 183 -10.18 8.76 9.36
C LYS A 183 -8.74 8.27 9.29
N ALA A 184 -8.51 6.97 9.44
CA ALA A 184 -7.18 6.36 9.38
C ALA A 184 -6.77 5.92 7.97
N LEU A 185 -7.67 5.98 6.97
CA LEU A 185 -7.36 5.63 5.59
C LEU A 185 -6.44 6.60 4.85
N PRO A 186 -6.56 7.94 4.99
CA PRO A 186 -5.73 8.88 4.25
C PRO A 186 -4.21 8.63 4.40
N PRO A 187 -3.62 8.57 5.61
CA PRO A 187 -2.18 8.38 5.73
C PRO A 187 -1.70 7.02 5.17
N LEU A 188 -2.56 6.00 5.15
CA LEU A 188 -2.24 4.71 4.55
C LEU A 188 -2.22 4.78 3.01
N LEU A 189 -3.24 5.39 2.41
CA LEU A 189 -3.46 5.33 0.97
C LEU A 189 -2.75 6.46 0.20
N ASP A 190 -2.50 7.62 0.81
CA ASP A 190 -1.71 8.71 0.23
C ASP A 190 -0.32 8.23 -0.22
N ALA A 191 0.28 7.27 0.50
CA ALA A 191 1.57 6.67 0.14
C ALA A 191 1.62 6.09 -1.28
N PHE A 192 0.46 5.72 -1.84
CA PHE A 192 0.33 5.12 -3.16
C PHE A 192 -0.19 6.10 -4.23
N ASP A 193 -0.55 7.33 -3.84
CA ASP A 193 -1.05 8.40 -4.72
C ASP A 193 -2.30 7.99 -5.55
N PRO A 194 -3.44 7.70 -4.89
CA PRO A 194 -4.68 7.39 -5.60
C PRO A 194 -5.17 8.60 -6.39
N GLY A 195 -5.63 8.39 -7.62
CA GLY A 195 -6.07 9.46 -8.52
C GLY A 195 -7.60 9.57 -8.64
N SER A 196 -8.35 8.56 -8.20
CA SER A 196 -9.81 8.59 -8.22
C SER A 196 -10.43 7.62 -7.22
N VAL A 197 -11.72 7.84 -6.92
CA VAL A 197 -12.52 6.95 -6.09
C VAL A 197 -13.77 6.52 -6.85
N VAL A 198 -14.02 5.21 -6.89
CA VAL A 198 -15.28 4.59 -7.32
C VAL A 198 -15.92 3.94 -6.10
N SER A 199 -17.19 4.20 -5.82
CA SER A 199 -17.81 3.73 -4.58
C SER A 199 -19.23 3.25 -4.82
N SER A 200 -19.70 2.29 -4.02
CA SER A 200 -21.13 2.07 -3.87
C SER A 200 -21.79 3.38 -3.36
N PRO A 201 -22.96 3.79 -3.87
CA PRO A 201 -23.67 4.97 -3.41
C PRO A 201 -24.19 4.88 -1.96
N TRP A 202 -24.15 3.71 -1.33
CA TRP A 202 -24.62 3.55 0.06
C TRP A 202 -23.76 4.33 1.06
N GLU A 203 -24.42 4.94 2.04
CA GLU A 203 -23.84 5.96 2.93
C GLU A 203 -22.57 5.49 3.64
N ARG A 204 -22.53 4.25 4.13
CA ARG A 204 -21.33 3.68 4.76
C ARG A 204 -20.11 3.58 3.85
N CYS A 205 -20.31 3.32 2.55
CA CYS A 205 -19.20 3.30 1.58
C CYS A 205 -18.70 4.71 1.34
N LEU A 206 -19.61 5.65 1.05
CA LEU A 206 -19.28 7.07 0.87
C LEU A 206 -18.55 7.65 2.10
N SER A 207 -19.10 7.44 3.30
CA SER A 207 -18.51 7.88 4.57
C SER A 207 -17.14 7.24 4.86
N THR A 208 -16.86 6.07 4.29
CA THR A 208 -15.55 5.40 4.47
C THR A 208 -14.47 6.11 3.68
N VAL A 209 -14.76 6.48 2.43
CA VAL A 209 -13.78 7.09 1.52
C VAL A 209 -13.76 8.62 1.58
N GLU A 210 -14.76 9.24 2.19
CA GLU A 210 -14.89 10.70 2.27
C GLU A 210 -13.64 11.39 2.87
N PRO A 211 -13.04 10.92 3.99
CA PRO A 211 -11.83 11.56 4.51
C PRO A 211 -10.66 11.56 3.52
N LEU A 212 -10.47 10.44 2.82
CA LEU A 212 -9.44 10.32 1.78
C LEU A 212 -9.73 11.29 0.62
N ALA A 213 -10.96 11.26 0.11
CA ALA A 213 -11.35 12.09 -1.03
C ALA A 213 -11.21 13.59 -0.74
N LYS A 214 -11.52 14.03 0.48
CA LYS A 214 -11.34 15.43 0.89
C LYS A 214 -9.87 15.81 1.02
N ASN A 215 -9.06 14.97 1.68
CA ASN A 215 -7.65 15.27 1.90
C ASN A 215 -6.86 15.35 0.60
N GLU A 216 -7.14 14.44 -0.33
CA GLU A 216 -6.42 14.30 -1.60
C GLU A 216 -7.11 15.02 -2.78
N GLY A 217 -8.23 15.71 -2.55
CA GLY A 217 -8.97 16.42 -3.59
C GLY A 217 -9.56 15.50 -4.69
N LEU A 218 -9.93 14.26 -4.34
CA LEU A 218 -10.35 13.24 -5.30
C LEU A 218 -11.84 13.34 -5.65
N THR A 219 -12.15 13.09 -6.92
CA THR A 219 -13.53 12.91 -7.35
C THR A 219 -14.04 11.52 -6.96
N VAL A 220 -15.19 11.48 -6.26
CA VAL A 220 -15.90 10.25 -5.94
C VAL A 220 -17.00 9.99 -6.98
N ARG A 221 -16.88 8.88 -7.71
CA ARG A 221 -17.89 8.40 -8.66
C ARG A 221 -18.67 7.25 -8.05
N THR A 222 -19.99 7.30 -8.11
CA THR A 222 -20.84 6.22 -7.57
C THR A 222 -21.25 5.21 -8.64
N LYS A 223 -21.31 3.93 -8.25
CA LYS A 223 -21.77 2.81 -9.09
C LYS A 223 -22.77 1.95 -8.33
N GLY A 224 -24.00 1.84 -8.83
CA GLY A 224 -25.07 1.05 -8.22
C GLY A 224 -24.75 -0.46 -8.22
N GLU A 225 -23.95 -0.87 -9.20
CA GLU A 225 -23.42 -2.22 -9.39
C GLU A 225 -22.52 -2.68 -8.23
N LEU A 226 -21.98 -1.74 -7.44
CA LEU A 226 -21.17 -2.05 -6.26
C LEU A 226 -21.99 -2.18 -4.97
N THR A 227 -23.31 -2.01 -5.02
CA THR A 227 -24.19 -2.21 -3.85
C THR A 227 -24.48 -3.70 -3.63
N GLU A 228 -24.89 -4.09 -2.41
CA GLU A 228 -25.32 -5.48 -2.18
C GLU A 228 -26.54 -5.85 -3.04
N ALA A 229 -27.48 -4.92 -3.25
CA ALA A 229 -28.66 -5.15 -4.08
C ALA A 229 -28.31 -5.28 -5.57
N GLY A 230 -27.52 -4.34 -6.10
CA GLY A 230 -27.11 -4.35 -7.50
C GLY A 230 -26.24 -5.56 -7.86
N HIS A 231 -25.36 -5.98 -6.93
CA HIS A 231 -24.59 -7.21 -7.08
C HIS A 231 -25.49 -8.46 -7.03
N ALA A 232 -26.44 -8.54 -6.09
CA ALA A 232 -27.34 -9.68 -5.99
C ALA A 232 -28.23 -9.85 -7.24
N GLU A 233 -28.65 -8.75 -7.85
CA GLU A 233 -29.47 -8.75 -9.07
C GLU A 233 -28.64 -9.10 -10.32
N HIS A 234 -27.45 -8.50 -10.45
CA HIS A 234 -26.60 -8.62 -11.63
C HIS A 234 -25.09 -8.71 -11.29
N PRO A 235 -24.60 -9.87 -10.81
CA PRO A 235 -23.19 -10.02 -10.43
C PRO A 235 -22.21 -9.72 -11.57
N SER A 236 -22.57 -10.04 -12.81
CA SER A 236 -21.76 -9.77 -14.01
C SER A 236 -21.55 -8.27 -14.28
N ARG A 237 -22.48 -7.41 -13.85
CA ARG A 237 -22.29 -5.95 -13.95
C ARG A 237 -21.30 -5.45 -12.91
N THR A 238 -21.29 -6.01 -11.70
CA THR A 238 -20.25 -5.72 -10.70
C THR A 238 -18.88 -6.14 -11.23
N GLU A 239 -18.79 -7.35 -11.78
CA GLU A 239 -17.58 -7.88 -12.39
C GLU A 239 -17.05 -6.95 -13.50
N ALA A 240 -17.91 -6.50 -14.40
CA ALA A 240 -17.53 -5.54 -15.46
C ALA A 240 -16.98 -4.21 -14.91
N VAL A 241 -17.46 -3.73 -13.75
CA VAL A 241 -16.87 -2.55 -13.09
C VAL A 241 -15.45 -2.85 -12.63
N ILE A 242 -15.20 -4.02 -12.02
CA ILE A 242 -13.88 -4.41 -11.54
C ILE A 242 -12.91 -4.67 -12.68
N ASP A 243 -13.31 -5.42 -13.71
CA ASP A 243 -12.50 -5.69 -14.90
C ASP A 243 -12.09 -4.39 -15.61
N ARG A 244 -13.00 -3.40 -15.65
CA ARG A 244 -12.69 -2.07 -16.19
C ARG A 244 -11.65 -1.33 -15.34
N VAL A 245 -11.80 -1.32 -14.01
CA VAL A 245 -10.82 -0.65 -13.13
C VAL A 245 -9.44 -1.29 -13.26
N LEU A 246 -9.38 -2.62 -13.35
CA LEU A 246 -8.12 -3.35 -13.50
C LEU A 246 -7.48 -3.09 -14.88
N SER A 247 -8.27 -3.15 -15.96
CA SER A 247 -7.75 -2.93 -17.32
C SER A 247 -7.35 -1.48 -17.61
N GLU A 248 -8.01 -0.49 -16.98
CA GLU A 248 -7.58 0.92 -17.08
C GLU A 248 -6.21 1.15 -16.39
N ALA A 249 -5.81 0.29 -15.45
CA ALA A 249 -4.54 0.35 -14.72
C ALA A 249 -4.21 1.76 -14.18
N ARG A 250 -5.21 2.43 -13.62
CA ARG A 250 -5.08 3.76 -13.00
C ARG A 250 -5.15 3.68 -11.47
N PRO A 251 -4.41 4.54 -10.74
CA PRO A 251 -4.53 4.63 -9.29
C PRO A 251 -5.97 4.90 -8.84
N THR A 252 -6.66 3.88 -8.30
CA THR A 252 -8.12 3.93 -8.08
C THR A 252 -8.50 3.24 -6.78
N VAL A 253 -9.32 3.88 -5.95
CA VAL A 253 -9.94 3.24 -4.79
C VAL A 253 -11.36 2.82 -5.14
N VAL A 254 -11.70 1.54 -4.93
CA VAL A 254 -13.02 0.96 -5.13
C VAL A 254 -13.63 0.59 -3.78
N CYS A 255 -14.65 1.30 -3.31
CA CYS A 255 -15.31 0.98 -2.04
C CYS A 255 -16.61 0.17 -2.20
N THR A 256 -16.69 -0.97 -1.51
CA THR A 256 -17.78 -1.95 -1.64
C THR A 256 -18.11 -2.69 -0.33
N HIS A 257 -18.97 -3.70 -0.41
CA HIS A 257 -19.54 -4.47 0.70
C HIS A 257 -19.02 -5.90 0.73
N ARG A 258 -19.09 -6.56 1.90
CA ARG A 258 -18.68 -7.96 2.09
C ARG A 258 -19.34 -8.92 1.08
N PRO A 259 -20.67 -8.90 0.84
CA PRO A 259 -21.30 -9.85 -0.09
C PRO A 259 -20.83 -9.72 -1.54
N VAL A 260 -20.27 -8.57 -1.92
CA VAL A 260 -19.77 -8.27 -3.26
C VAL A 260 -18.35 -8.81 -3.46
N LEU A 261 -17.60 -8.99 -2.36
CA LEU A 261 -16.18 -9.38 -2.40
C LEU A 261 -15.89 -10.70 -3.11
N PRO A 262 -16.70 -11.78 -3.03
CA PRO A 262 -16.42 -13.01 -3.79
C PRO A 262 -16.22 -12.76 -5.29
N THR A 263 -17.10 -11.97 -5.91
CA THR A 263 -17.00 -11.60 -7.34
C THR A 263 -15.78 -10.72 -7.60
N VAL A 264 -15.47 -9.77 -6.71
CA VAL A 264 -14.27 -8.92 -6.84
C VAL A 264 -13.00 -9.76 -6.77
N ILE A 265 -12.89 -10.67 -5.81
CA ILE A 265 -11.71 -11.53 -5.63
C ILE A 265 -11.52 -12.46 -6.82
N GLU A 266 -12.60 -12.99 -7.40
CA GLU A 266 -12.50 -13.82 -8.60
C GLU A 266 -12.03 -13.02 -9.82
N ALA A 267 -12.57 -11.81 -10.03
CA ALA A 267 -12.11 -10.93 -11.10
C ALA A 267 -10.62 -10.59 -10.97
N VAL A 268 -10.16 -10.27 -9.76
CA VAL A 268 -8.74 -10.02 -9.47
C VAL A 268 -7.91 -11.28 -9.71
N ARG A 269 -8.38 -12.47 -9.30
CA ARG A 269 -7.68 -13.75 -9.46
C ARG A 269 -7.36 -14.05 -10.92
N ARG A 270 -8.30 -13.82 -11.84
CA ARG A 270 -8.13 -14.10 -13.28
C ARG A 270 -6.97 -13.33 -13.91
N VAL A 271 -6.76 -12.09 -13.47
CA VAL A 271 -5.70 -11.22 -14.02
C VAL A 271 -4.44 -11.19 -13.14
N SER A 272 -4.39 -12.00 -12.09
CA SER A 272 -3.24 -12.07 -11.18
C SER A 272 -2.18 -13.02 -11.70
N ARG A 273 -0.91 -12.64 -11.56
CA ARG A 273 0.20 -13.60 -11.64
C ARG A 273 -0.02 -14.71 -10.60
N PRO A 274 0.38 -15.97 -10.88
CA PRO A 274 0.17 -17.09 -9.95
C PRO A 274 0.66 -16.80 -8.52
N GLY A 275 1.83 -16.19 -8.37
CA GLY A 275 2.37 -15.81 -7.06
C GLY A 275 1.51 -14.76 -6.33
N ALA A 276 1.02 -13.74 -7.04
CA ALA A 276 0.14 -12.73 -6.46
C ALA A 276 -1.23 -13.31 -6.08
N ALA A 277 -1.77 -14.22 -6.89
CA ALA A 277 -3.05 -14.88 -6.64
C ALA A 277 -3.08 -15.73 -5.35
N LEU A 278 -1.92 -16.14 -4.84
CA LEU A 278 -1.80 -16.87 -3.57
C LEU A 278 -2.09 -15.99 -2.35
N GLU A 279 -1.85 -14.68 -2.45
CA GLU A 279 -2.07 -13.66 -1.41
C GLU A 279 -3.54 -13.22 -1.31
N LEU A 280 -4.37 -13.60 -2.29
CA LEU A 280 -5.80 -13.29 -2.26
C LEU A 280 -6.49 -13.99 -1.08
N PRO A 281 -7.38 -13.28 -0.35
CA PRO A 281 -8.19 -13.92 0.67
C PRO A 281 -9.04 -15.03 0.07
N ARG A 282 -9.12 -16.16 0.78
CA ARG A 282 -9.74 -17.40 0.27
C ARG A 282 -11.14 -17.66 0.80
N GLU A 283 -11.47 -17.05 1.94
CA GLU A 283 -12.73 -17.31 2.64
C GLU A 283 -13.38 -16.03 3.13
N ASP A 284 -14.70 -16.08 3.27
CA ASP A 284 -15.52 -15.02 3.83
C ASP A 284 -15.13 -14.79 5.32
N PRO A 285 -14.91 -13.54 5.78
CA PRO A 285 -15.36 -12.27 5.21
C PRO A 285 -14.55 -11.67 4.06
N TYR A 286 -13.52 -12.37 3.55
CA TYR A 286 -12.47 -11.93 2.62
C TYR A 286 -11.63 -10.77 3.15
N LEU A 287 -12.29 -9.65 3.48
CA LEU A 287 -11.73 -8.48 4.13
C LEU A 287 -12.52 -8.16 5.40
N ALA A 288 -11.86 -7.81 6.49
CA ALA A 288 -12.48 -7.24 7.68
C ALA A 288 -13.12 -5.88 7.37
N ALA A 289 -14.08 -5.42 8.19
CA ALA A 289 -14.69 -4.12 7.98
C ALA A 289 -13.63 -3.02 8.10
N GLY A 290 -13.55 -2.13 7.11
CA GLY A 290 -12.52 -1.10 6.99
C GLY A 290 -11.18 -1.58 6.42
N GLU A 291 -10.99 -2.88 6.16
CA GLU A 291 -9.76 -3.39 5.54
C GLU A 291 -9.71 -3.06 4.04
N ALA A 292 -8.51 -2.72 3.58
CA ALA A 292 -8.16 -2.46 2.19
C ALA A 292 -7.34 -3.63 1.63
N LEU A 293 -7.67 -4.07 0.41
CA LEU A 293 -6.84 -4.94 -0.41
C LEU A 293 -6.19 -4.09 -1.50
N LEU A 294 -4.89 -3.90 -1.42
CA LEU A 294 -4.12 -3.12 -2.37
C LEU A 294 -3.60 -4.04 -3.47
N LEU A 295 -3.92 -3.72 -4.72
CA LEU A 295 -3.51 -4.48 -5.90
C LEU A 295 -2.49 -3.64 -6.68
N HIS A 296 -1.34 -4.22 -6.96
CA HIS A 296 -0.33 -3.61 -7.81
C HIS A 296 -0.51 -4.08 -9.23
N VAL A 297 -1.12 -3.22 -10.06
CA VAL A 297 -1.52 -3.53 -11.43
C VAL A 297 -0.50 -2.96 -12.42
N THR A 298 0.01 -3.76 -13.36
CA THR A 298 0.90 -3.27 -14.43
C THR A 298 0.10 -2.44 -15.46
N PRO A 299 0.75 -1.69 -16.36
CA PRO A 299 0.06 -0.96 -17.43
C PRO A 299 -0.82 -1.85 -18.33
N GLU A 300 -0.54 -3.15 -18.40
CA GLU A 300 -1.28 -4.15 -19.17
C GLU A 300 -2.48 -4.73 -18.40
N GLY A 301 -2.77 -4.26 -17.18
CA GLY A 301 -3.89 -4.72 -16.37
C GLY A 301 -3.63 -6.00 -15.57
N VAL A 302 -2.36 -6.42 -15.43
CA VAL A 302 -1.98 -7.64 -14.71
C VAL A 302 -1.66 -7.32 -13.25
N VAL A 303 -2.23 -8.08 -12.30
CA VAL A 303 -1.93 -7.92 -10.87
C VAL A 303 -0.67 -8.71 -10.51
N VAL A 304 0.39 -8.01 -10.09
CA VAL A 304 1.73 -8.60 -9.85
C VAL A 304 2.12 -8.67 -8.37
N ALA A 305 1.40 -7.96 -7.51
CA ALA A 305 1.52 -8.06 -6.06
C ALA A 305 0.23 -7.61 -5.39
N ILE A 306 -0.01 -8.11 -4.18
CA ILE A 306 -1.21 -7.81 -3.39
C ILE A 306 -0.79 -7.56 -1.94
N GLU A 307 -1.36 -6.54 -1.33
CA GLU A 307 -1.15 -6.21 0.08
C GLU A 307 -2.50 -6.06 0.80
N ARG A 308 -2.49 -6.28 2.12
CA ARG A 308 -3.68 -6.15 2.97
C ARG A 308 -3.39 -5.19 4.10
N HIS A 309 -4.26 -4.21 4.25
CA HIS A 309 -4.10 -3.18 5.27
C HIS A 309 -5.41 -2.96 6.01
N LEU A 310 -5.41 -3.29 7.30
CA LEU A 310 -6.44 -2.88 8.22
C LEU A 310 -5.99 -1.58 8.90
N PRO A 311 -6.74 -0.47 8.79
CA PRO A 311 -6.36 0.79 9.41
C PRO A 311 -6.17 0.63 10.92
N ASN A 312 -5.02 1.09 11.42
CA ASN A 312 -4.77 1.19 12.85
C ASN A 312 -5.59 2.35 13.42
N ILE A 313 -6.44 2.07 14.41
CA ILE A 313 -7.37 3.05 14.97
C ILE A 313 -7.09 3.39 16.44
N GLY A 314 -5.95 2.95 16.98
CA GLY A 314 -5.58 3.11 18.39
C GLY A 314 -6.35 2.16 19.28
#